data_AF-G2QZX0-F1
#
_entry.id   AF-G2QZX0-F1
#
_cell.length_a   1.000
_cell.length_b   1.000
_cell.length_c   1.000
_cell.angle_alpha   90.00
_cell.angle_beta   90.00
_cell.angle_gamma   90.00
#
_symmetry.space_group_name_H-M   'P 1'
#
loop_
_entity.id
_entity.type
_entity.pdbx_description
1 polymer ?
#
loop_
_entity_poly.entity_id
_entity_poly.type
_entity_poly.pdbx_seq_one_letter_code
_entity_poly.pdbx_strand_id
1 'polypeptide(L)'
;MAPFIHDDEQKFFLPTREAQRTGGHGAENRADPDMLLGTDSRAAMLDRAEDISVALEWKLLLPLLARGVKDPRPSDRRQVLEAQDENDVQACMEQAYGSIAQAIRKAGETAVTMHSLLKDNLEEKDFWASGWVVKKANSAEPLEEEKSFSGYVWVPVEICSPKMRFQDPETQARMQRVMDVLNSSHRLAANCTCEVHIHLGRMDGRPWSLPTLKRLGTLLWLAEPTLRSIRDPRSPNFHNVYTWGFAMRRHSRLARRVGELATLPSDEQGTIPETHVLDALQGPMAVPAEERMALIEIWKTASHLELGQLLSGPAKKTRRLGFNFSAFGEEDERARRNPRTVEFRMMDGSVRADLILGWLAICGSIAQSAVSTSDGRFAAAIRTSLRQRIDEATIRDTRETVGHRRGREFRELMQALGVAAEHYRGLEEKVTREHCLHLCA
;
A
#
# COMPACT_ATOMS: atom_id res chain seq x y z
N MET A 1 -14.31 25.88 4.48
CA MET A 1 -14.83 25.43 3.18
C MET A 1 -13.83 24.43 2.62
N ALA A 2 -14.13 23.13 2.68
CA ALA A 2 -13.29 22.11 2.08
C ALA A 2 -13.51 22.11 0.55
N PRO A 3 -12.46 22.06 -0.28
CA PRO A 3 -12.64 22.02 -1.72
C PRO A 3 -13.30 20.70 -2.12
N PHE A 4 -14.35 20.80 -2.94
CA PHE A 4 -14.92 19.67 -3.66
C PHE A 4 -13.82 19.07 -4.54
N ILE A 5 -13.36 17.87 -4.22
CA ILE A 5 -12.57 17.06 -5.15
C ILE A 5 -13.51 16.72 -6.29
N HIS A 6 -13.26 17.31 -7.46
CA HIS A 6 -13.93 16.91 -8.70
C HIS A 6 -13.57 15.45 -8.96
N ASP A 7 -14.59 14.60 -8.94
CA ASP A 7 -14.53 13.18 -9.24
C ASP A 7 -14.35 13.01 -10.76
N ASP A 8 -13.18 13.37 -11.29
CA ASP A 8 -12.77 13.04 -12.67
C ASP A 8 -12.24 11.59 -12.73
N GLU A 9 -13.07 10.67 -12.24
CA GLU A 9 -13.01 9.26 -12.60
C GLU A 9 -13.91 9.01 -13.82
N GLN A 10 -13.65 9.70 -14.96
CA GLN A 10 -14.02 9.27 -16.32
C GLN A 10 -13.58 10.29 -17.37
N LYS A 11 -12.62 9.93 -18.23
CA LYS A 11 -12.65 10.04 -19.71
C LYS A 11 -11.24 10.07 -20.32
N PHE A 12 -10.74 8.89 -20.67
CA PHE A 12 -10.07 8.70 -21.97
C PHE A 12 -10.79 7.55 -22.68
N PHE A 13 -12.01 7.84 -23.14
CA PHE A 13 -12.66 7.07 -24.20
C PHE A 13 -12.57 7.93 -25.46
N LEU A 14 -11.78 7.49 -26.44
CA LEU A 14 -11.93 7.93 -27.83
C LEU A 14 -13.02 7.05 -28.49
N PRO A 15 -13.76 7.59 -29.47
CA PRO A 15 -14.90 6.91 -30.07
C PRO A 15 -14.44 5.69 -30.85
N THR A 16 -14.97 4.51 -30.52
CA THR A 16 -14.88 3.33 -31.38
C THR A 16 -15.63 3.62 -32.68
N ARG A 17 -14.89 3.70 -33.79
CA ARG A 17 -15.44 3.66 -35.14
C ARG A 17 -16.14 2.32 -35.35
N GLU A 18 -17.42 2.37 -35.71
CA GLU A 18 -18.15 1.26 -36.32
C GLU A 18 -17.39 0.78 -37.57
N ALA A 19 -16.85 -0.43 -37.49
CA ALA A 19 -16.46 -1.18 -38.67
C ALA A 19 -17.57 -2.18 -38.97
N GLN A 20 -18.38 -1.86 -39.99
CA GLN A 20 -19.21 -2.83 -40.68
C GLN A 20 -18.34 -4.02 -41.12
N ARG A 21 -18.62 -5.21 -40.59
CA ARG A 21 -18.26 -6.47 -41.24
C ARG A 21 -19.48 -7.38 -41.30
N THR A 22 -19.88 -7.59 -42.53
CA THR A 22 -20.87 -8.54 -43.03
C THR A 22 -20.45 -9.99 -42.76
N GLY A 23 -21.38 -10.79 -42.26
CA GLY A 23 -21.68 -12.15 -42.71
C GLY A 23 -20.67 -13.28 -42.45
N GLY A 24 -21.12 -14.33 -41.77
CA GLY A 24 -20.48 -15.66 -41.81
C GLY A 24 -20.87 -16.58 -40.66
N HIS A 25 -21.84 -17.46 -40.90
CA HIS A 25 -22.27 -18.54 -40.00
C HIS A 25 -21.15 -19.52 -39.62
N GLY A 26 -21.23 -20.06 -38.40
CA GLY A 26 -20.47 -21.23 -37.97
C GLY A 26 -20.64 -21.50 -36.47
N ALA A 27 -21.75 -22.15 -36.09
CA ALA A 27 -21.95 -22.64 -34.73
C ALA A 27 -21.20 -23.98 -34.57
N GLU A 28 -20.14 -23.98 -33.77
CA GLU A 28 -19.52 -25.21 -33.25
C GLU A 28 -19.48 -25.16 -31.72
N ASN A 29 -20.27 -26.05 -31.11
CA ASN A 29 -20.22 -26.39 -29.70
C ASN A 29 -18.84 -26.97 -29.36
N ARG A 30 -18.04 -26.25 -28.58
CA ARG A 30 -16.90 -26.82 -27.85
C ARG A 30 -17.24 -26.93 -26.37
N ALA A 31 -17.32 -28.16 -25.91
CA ALA A 31 -17.45 -28.53 -24.52
C ALA A 31 -16.20 -28.14 -23.71
N ASP A 32 -16.44 -27.70 -22.48
CA ASP A 32 -15.45 -27.42 -21.44
C ASP A 32 -14.53 -28.63 -21.16
N PRO A 33 -13.20 -28.49 -21.22
CA PRO A 33 -12.28 -29.51 -20.77
C PRO A 33 -11.90 -29.25 -19.31
N ASP A 34 -12.82 -29.49 -18.36
CA ASP A 34 -12.53 -29.35 -16.93
C ASP A 34 -13.14 -30.47 -16.07
N MET A 35 -13.02 -31.71 -16.57
CA MET A 35 -13.63 -32.89 -15.94
C MET A 35 -12.73 -34.13 -15.90
N LEU A 36 -11.41 -33.98 -15.81
CA LEU A 36 -10.49 -35.07 -15.44
C LEU A 36 -9.25 -34.55 -14.69
N LEU A 37 -9.41 -34.16 -13.43
CA LEU A 37 -8.31 -34.17 -12.47
C LEU A 37 -8.60 -35.21 -11.40
N GLY A 38 -7.79 -36.26 -11.44
CA GLY A 38 -7.79 -37.36 -10.49
C GLY A 38 -7.60 -36.89 -9.05
N THR A 39 -8.09 -37.74 -8.17
CA THR A 39 -8.07 -37.67 -6.71
C THR A 39 -6.65 -37.78 -6.14
N ASP A 40 -5.77 -36.84 -6.48
CA ASP A 40 -4.54 -36.60 -5.73
C ASP A 40 -4.81 -35.46 -4.74
N SER A 41 -5.04 -35.87 -3.50
CA SER A 41 -4.88 -35.13 -2.24
C SER A 41 -4.66 -33.61 -2.40
N ARG A 42 -5.75 -32.85 -2.21
CA ARG A 42 -5.78 -31.41 -1.89
C ARG A 42 -5.03 -31.15 -0.57
N ALA A 43 -3.73 -31.36 -0.53
CA ALA A 43 -2.88 -30.54 0.33
C ALA A 43 -3.10 -29.12 -0.16
N ALA A 44 -3.90 -28.33 0.57
CA ALA A 44 -3.97 -26.90 0.37
C ALA A 44 -2.51 -26.42 0.28
N MET A 45 -2.07 -25.97 -0.89
CA MET A 45 -0.69 -25.51 -1.07
C MET A 45 -0.50 -24.39 -0.05
N LEU A 46 0.20 -24.72 1.03
CA LEU A 46 0.54 -23.76 2.06
C LEU A 46 1.35 -22.66 1.38
N ASP A 47 1.01 -21.41 1.68
CA ASP A 47 1.87 -20.31 1.27
C ASP A 47 3.27 -20.53 1.85
N ARG A 48 4.30 -20.12 1.12
CA ARG A 48 5.68 -20.24 1.58
C ARG A 48 6.39 -18.90 1.48
N ALA A 49 7.40 -18.69 2.33
CA ALA A 49 8.06 -17.40 2.41
C ALA A 49 8.81 -17.06 1.11
N GLU A 50 9.27 -18.07 0.38
CA GLU A 50 9.88 -17.94 -0.95
C GLU A 50 8.89 -17.52 -2.06
N ASP A 51 7.59 -17.70 -1.84
CA ASP A 51 6.53 -17.34 -2.81
C ASP A 51 6.11 -15.87 -2.70
N ILE A 52 6.53 -15.15 -1.67
CA ILE A 52 6.09 -13.78 -1.42
C ILE A 52 6.64 -12.86 -2.51
N SER A 53 5.71 -12.18 -3.20
CA SER A 53 6.03 -11.10 -4.12
C SER A 53 5.81 -9.74 -3.46
N VAL A 54 6.67 -8.80 -3.80
CA VAL A 54 6.58 -7.39 -3.42
C VAL A 54 6.62 -6.52 -4.68
N ALA A 55 5.85 -5.44 -4.69
CA ALA A 55 6.00 -4.37 -5.67
C ALA A 55 5.85 -3.01 -4.99
N LEU A 56 6.59 -2.03 -5.48
CA LEU A 56 6.56 -0.64 -5.05
C LEU A 56 5.68 0.17 -6.02
N GLU A 57 4.78 0.98 -5.48
CA GLU A 57 4.11 2.04 -6.22
C GLU A 57 4.43 3.37 -5.54
N TRP A 58 5.13 4.25 -6.25
CA TRP A 58 5.72 5.46 -5.71
C TRP A 58 5.14 6.70 -6.40
N LYS A 59 4.38 7.52 -5.66
CA LYS A 59 3.72 8.72 -6.18
C LYS A 59 4.46 9.96 -5.76
N LEU A 60 4.72 10.84 -6.72
CA LEU A 60 5.58 12.02 -6.58
C LEU A 60 5.09 13.17 -7.45
N LEU A 61 5.72 14.33 -7.23
CA LEU A 61 5.66 15.47 -8.12
C LEU A 61 7.01 15.68 -8.81
N LEU A 62 6.98 15.97 -10.11
CA LEU A 62 8.13 16.40 -10.88
C LEU A 62 7.90 17.83 -11.39
N PRO A 63 8.67 18.82 -10.92
CA PRO A 63 8.64 20.17 -11.49
C PRO A 63 9.39 20.19 -12.82
N LEU A 64 8.74 20.67 -13.87
CA LEU A 64 9.39 21.13 -15.09
C LEU A 64 9.54 22.65 -15.03
N LEU A 65 10.68 23.18 -15.45
CA LEU A 65 10.94 24.61 -15.51
C LEU A 65 10.39 25.19 -16.82
N ALA A 66 9.48 26.15 -16.74
CA ALA A 66 8.95 26.86 -17.89
C ALA A 66 10.08 27.52 -18.68
N ARG A 67 9.93 27.55 -20.01
CA ARG A 67 11.00 27.92 -20.91
C ARG A 67 11.51 29.35 -20.66
N GLY A 68 12.83 29.52 -20.56
CA GLY A 68 13.45 30.83 -20.33
C GLY A 68 13.17 31.46 -18.95
N VAL A 69 12.49 30.77 -18.04
CA VAL A 69 12.27 31.22 -16.67
C VAL A 69 13.47 30.86 -15.80
N LYS A 70 13.86 31.75 -14.89
CA LYS A 70 14.90 31.43 -13.90
C LYS A 70 14.36 30.42 -12.91
N ASP A 71 15.19 29.43 -12.56
CA ASP A 71 14.85 28.43 -11.55
C ASP A 71 14.40 29.09 -10.22
N PRO A 72 13.14 28.89 -9.77
CA PRO A 72 12.64 29.40 -8.50
C PRO A 72 13.38 28.87 -7.26
N ARG A 73 14.08 27.74 -7.38
CA ARG A 73 14.84 27.13 -6.28
C ARG A 73 16.29 26.85 -6.69
N PRO A 74 17.09 27.89 -6.95
CA PRO A 74 18.44 27.73 -7.49
C PRO A 74 19.43 27.11 -6.48
N SER A 75 19.07 27.06 -5.18
CA SER A 75 19.87 26.39 -4.14
C SER A 75 19.74 24.87 -4.18
N ASP A 76 18.68 24.32 -4.79
CA ASP A 76 18.52 22.89 -4.97
C ASP A 76 19.37 22.42 -6.14
N ARG A 77 20.45 21.71 -5.85
CA ARG A 77 21.43 21.28 -6.87
C ARG A 77 20.91 20.18 -7.80
N ARG A 78 19.76 19.58 -7.51
CA ARG A 78 19.18 18.54 -8.36
C ARG A 78 18.73 19.12 -9.69
N GLN A 79 18.93 18.36 -10.76
CA GLN A 79 18.59 18.78 -12.11
C GLN A 79 17.08 18.99 -12.27
N VAL A 80 16.69 20.13 -12.83
CA VAL A 80 15.33 20.42 -13.28
C VAL A 80 15.30 20.35 -14.80
N LEU A 81 14.26 19.74 -15.35
CA LEU A 81 14.05 19.67 -16.80
C LEU A 81 13.30 20.91 -17.26
N GLU A 82 13.73 21.51 -18.36
CA GLU A 82 12.97 22.60 -19.00
C GLU A 82 11.76 22.01 -19.75
N ALA A 83 10.58 22.59 -19.57
CA ALA A 83 9.35 22.19 -20.24
C ALA A 83 9.48 22.46 -21.75
N GLN A 84 9.08 21.49 -22.58
CA GLN A 84 9.05 21.68 -24.03
C GLN A 84 7.99 22.70 -24.46
N ASP A 85 6.81 22.60 -23.86
CA ASP A 85 5.70 23.53 -24.02
C ASP A 85 4.94 23.59 -22.69
N GLU A 86 5.10 24.69 -21.94
CA GLU A 86 4.45 24.88 -20.65
C GLU A 86 2.92 25.01 -20.72
N ASN A 87 2.36 25.26 -21.91
CA ASN A 87 0.92 25.40 -22.11
C ASN A 87 0.25 24.07 -22.51
N ASP A 88 1.06 23.08 -22.94
CA ASP A 88 0.58 21.74 -23.27
C ASP A 88 0.85 20.77 -22.11
N VAL A 89 -0.16 20.62 -21.25
CA VAL A 89 -0.12 19.70 -20.09
C VAL A 89 0.18 18.26 -20.53
N GLN A 90 -0.35 17.82 -21.67
CA GLN A 90 -0.18 16.46 -22.15
C GLN A 90 1.25 16.24 -22.64
N ALA A 91 1.82 17.19 -23.38
CA ALA A 91 3.23 17.16 -23.78
C ALA A 91 4.16 17.19 -22.56
N CYS A 92 3.87 18.02 -21.55
CA CYS A 92 4.61 18.04 -20.28
C CYS A 92 4.57 16.68 -19.56
N MET A 93 3.41 16.02 -19.51
CA MET A 93 3.27 14.68 -18.92
C MET A 93 4.07 13.64 -19.70
N GLU A 94 3.99 13.62 -21.02
CA GLU A 94 4.75 12.69 -21.87
C GLU A 94 6.26 12.90 -21.73
N GLN A 95 6.72 14.15 -21.70
CA GLN A 95 8.12 14.51 -21.46
C GLN A 95 8.59 14.00 -20.10
N ALA A 96 7.85 14.30 -19.04
CA ALA A 96 8.17 13.89 -17.68
C ALA A 96 8.27 12.36 -17.56
N TYR A 97 7.24 11.64 -18.01
CA TYR A 97 7.21 10.17 -17.90
C TYR A 97 8.28 9.52 -18.77
N GLY A 98 8.51 10.04 -19.97
CA GLY A 98 9.57 9.59 -20.86
C GLY A 98 10.96 9.75 -20.24
N SER A 99 11.21 10.89 -19.58
CA SER A 99 12.48 11.16 -18.89
C SER A 99 12.70 10.23 -17.70
N ILE A 100 11.68 10.02 -16.86
CA ILE A 100 11.74 9.08 -15.74
C ILE A 100 11.99 7.65 -16.24
N ALA A 101 11.24 7.19 -17.25
CA ALA A 101 11.45 5.85 -17.82
C ALA A 101 12.86 5.70 -18.43
N GLN A 102 13.40 6.75 -19.06
CA GLN A 102 14.77 6.74 -19.56
C GLN A 102 15.80 6.63 -18.43
N ALA A 103 15.61 7.34 -17.32
CA ALA A 103 16.49 7.23 -16.16
C ALA A 103 16.45 5.83 -15.52
N ILE A 104 15.27 5.23 -15.41
CA ILE A 104 15.14 3.82 -14.96
C ILE A 104 15.92 2.88 -15.89
N ARG A 105 15.84 3.10 -17.22
CA ARG A 105 16.65 2.33 -18.20
C ARG A 105 18.16 2.51 -18.02
N LYS A 106 18.60 3.73 -17.70
CA LYS A 106 20.02 4.00 -17.38
C LYS A 106 20.47 3.29 -16.09
N ALA A 107 19.55 3.00 -15.17
CA ALA A 107 19.81 2.20 -13.98
C ALA A 107 19.93 0.68 -14.26
N GLY A 108 19.77 0.26 -15.53
CA GLY A 108 19.84 -1.15 -15.94
C GLY A 108 18.51 -1.89 -15.89
N GLU A 109 17.40 -1.19 -15.68
CA GLU A 109 16.06 -1.77 -15.56
C GLU A 109 15.23 -1.55 -16.83
N THR A 110 14.25 -2.41 -17.08
CA THR A 110 13.26 -2.20 -18.14
C THR A 110 12.20 -1.20 -17.66
N ALA A 111 11.82 -0.25 -18.52
CA ALA A 111 10.78 0.72 -18.17
C ALA A 111 9.96 1.15 -19.38
N VAL A 112 8.66 1.31 -19.16
CA VAL A 112 7.65 1.79 -20.11
C VAL A 112 6.82 2.91 -19.50
N THR A 113 6.16 3.68 -20.36
CA THR A 113 5.20 4.71 -19.93
C THR A 113 3.78 4.27 -20.27
N MET A 114 2.78 4.73 -19.52
CA MET A 114 1.39 4.46 -19.88
C MET A 114 1.04 4.98 -21.29
N HIS A 115 1.61 6.12 -21.71
CA HIS A 115 1.41 6.66 -23.06
C HIS A 115 1.94 5.72 -24.14
N SER A 116 3.13 5.13 -23.96
CA SER A 116 3.66 4.13 -24.91
C SER A 116 2.80 2.87 -24.94
N LEU A 117 2.30 2.40 -23.80
CA LEU A 117 1.43 1.21 -23.76
C LEU A 117 0.13 1.43 -24.52
N LEU A 118 -0.53 2.57 -24.29
CA LEU A 118 -1.78 2.92 -24.97
C LEU A 118 -1.57 3.07 -26.49
N LYS A 119 -0.45 3.65 -26.92
CA LYS A 119 -0.10 3.79 -28.34
C LYS A 119 0.07 2.43 -29.02
N ASP A 120 0.63 1.46 -28.30
CA ASP A 120 0.91 0.12 -28.81
C ASP A 120 -0.23 -0.88 -28.54
N ASN A 121 -1.36 -0.42 -27.98
CA ASN A 121 -2.51 -1.23 -27.58
C ASN A 121 -2.14 -2.39 -26.63
N LEU A 122 -1.24 -2.12 -25.68
CA LEU A 122 -0.79 -3.03 -24.64
C LEU A 122 -1.42 -2.67 -23.28
N GLU A 123 -1.53 -3.64 -22.38
CA GLU A 123 -2.08 -3.43 -21.05
C GLU A 123 -0.97 -3.33 -19.99
N GLU A 124 -1.21 -2.54 -18.93
CA GLU A 124 -0.25 -2.39 -17.82
C GLU A 124 0.19 -3.73 -17.21
N LYS A 125 -0.76 -4.67 -17.11
CA LYS A 125 -0.56 -5.98 -16.50
C LYS A 125 0.47 -6.84 -17.22
N ASP A 126 0.70 -6.58 -18.50
CA ASP A 126 1.68 -7.30 -19.32
C ASP A 126 3.13 -7.00 -18.85
N PHE A 127 3.31 -5.90 -18.13
CA PHE A 127 4.60 -5.44 -17.63
C PHE A 127 4.80 -5.63 -16.14
N TRP A 128 3.75 -5.97 -15.38
CA TRP A 128 3.85 -6.15 -13.92
C TRP A 128 4.91 -7.17 -13.50
N ALA A 129 5.24 -8.15 -14.34
CA ALA A 129 6.27 -9.15 -14.03
C ALA A 129 7.69 -8.75 -14.49
N SER A 130 7.80 -7.82 -15.43
CA SER A 130 8.99 -7.72 -16.29
C SER A 130 9.58 -6.33 -16.36
N GLY A 131 8.87 -5.27 -15.97
CA GLY A 131 9.42 -3.92 -16.01
C GLY A 131 8.66 -2.89 -15.20
N TRP A 132 9.29 -1.73 -15.10
CA TRP A 132 8.76 -0.57 -14.41
C TRP A 132 7.74 0.16 -15.30
N VAL A 133 6.67 0.66 -14.70
CA VAL A 133 5.65 1.44 -15.40
C VAL A 133 5.60 2.84 -14.82
N VAL A 134 5.68 3.85 -15.68
CA VAL A 134 5.54 5.27 -15.32
C VAL A 134 4.22 5.81 -15.84
N LYS A 135 3.41 6.40 -14.97
CA LYS A 135 2.06 6.90 -15.29
C LYS A 135 1.67 8.11 -14.44
N LYS A 136 0.45 8.62 -14.63
CA LYS A 136 -0.11 9.71 -13.84
C LYS A 136 -0.43 9.26 -12.42
N ALA A 137 0.06 9.99 -11.41
CA ALA A 137 -0.44 9.87 -10.04
C ALA A 137 -1.73 10.68 -9.87
N ASN A 138 -2.86 10.01 -9.63
CA ASN A 138 -4.16 10.69 -9.53
C ASN A 138 -4.39 11.45 -8.21
N SER A 139 -3.59 11.19 -7.18
CA SER A 139 -3.71 11.85 -5.88
C SER A 139 -2.63 12.90 -5.62
N ALA A 140 -1.56 12.92 -6.42
CA ALA A 140 -0.43 13.82 -6.21
C ALA A 140 -0.73 15.19 -6.82
N GLU A 141 -0.69 16.23 -6.00
CA GLU A 141 -0.97 17.60 -6.37
C GLU A 141 -0.03 18.55 -5.63
N PRO A 142 0.47 19.62 -6.28
CA PRO A 142 1.23 20.65 -5.57
C PRO A 142 0.35 21.36 -4.54
N LEU A 143 0.91 21.69 -3.38
CA LEU A 143 0.26 22.54 -2.37
C LEU A 143 0.21 24.00 -2.84
N GLU A 144 -0.59 24.84 -2.19
CA GLU A 144 -0.70 26.27 -2.55
C GLU A 144 0.65 27.00 -2.51
N GLU A 145 1.49 26.69 -1.53
CA GLU A 145 2.87 27.19 -1.45
C GLU A 145 3.72 26.73 -2.64
N GLU A 146 3.53 25.50 -3.11
CA GLU A 146 4.25 24.97 -4.27
C GLU A 146 3.74 25.53 -5.60
N LYS A 147 2.43 25.79 -5.69
CA LYS A 147 1.81 26.50 -6.82
C LYS A 147 2.29 27.94 -6.93
N SER A 148 2.71 28.54 -5.81
CA SER A 148 3.25 29.91 -5.79
C SER A 148 4.62 30.05 -6.47
N PHE A 149 5.34 28.96 -6.71
CA PHE A 149 6.61 28.98 -7.45
C PHE A 149 6.36 29.23 -8.95
N SER A 150 6.22 30.50 -9.30
CA SER A 150 6.06 30.96 -10.69
C SER A 150 7.22 30.44 -11.54
N GLY A 151 6.89 29.67 -12.59
CA GLY A 151 7.89 29.09 -13.48
C GLY A 151 8.00 27.57 -13.40
N TYR A 152 7.32 26.89 -12.47
CA TYR A 152 7.21 25.44 -12.53
C TYR A 152 5.88 24.98 -13.12
N VAL A 153 5.95 23.97 -13.99
CA VAL A 153 4.84 23.10 -14.37
C VAL A 153 4.98 21.82 -13.56
N TRP A 154 4.07 21.62 -12.60
CA TRP A 154 4.09 20.46 -11.72
C TRP A 154 3.41 19.26 -12.39
N VAL A 155 4.18 18.19 -12.62
CA VAL A 155 3.68 16.96 -13.23
C VAL A 155 3.55 15.88 -12.15
N PRO A 156 2.35 15.31 -11.93
CA PRO A 156 2.17 14.20 -11.01
C PRO A 156 2.62 12.87 -11.63
N VAL A 157 3.52 12.15 -10.95
CA VAL A 157 4.14 10.92 -11.47
C VAL A 157 3.87 9.77 -10.51
N GLU A 158 3.42 8.63 -11.03
CA GLU A 158 3.35 7.34 -10.36
C GLU A 158 4.33 6.38 -11.02
N ILE A 159 5.24 5.82 -10.22
CA ILE A 159 6.28 4.89 -10.66
C ILE A 159 6.00 3.53 -10.00
N CYS A 160 5.66 2.53 -10.81
CA CYS A 160 5.38 1.18 -10.34
C CYS A 160 6.55 0.25 -10.68
N SER A 161 7.10 -0.45 -9.70
CA SER A 161 8.09 -1.50 -9.91
C SER A 161 7.42 -2.76 -10.47
N PRO A 162 8.19 -3.65 -11.14
CA PRO A 162 7.72 -5.01 -11.34
C PRO A 162 7.52 -5.72 -10.00
N LYS A 163 6.70 -6.77 -9.98
CA LYS A 163 6.64 -7.73 -8.88
C LYS A 163 7.95 -8.49 -8.79
N MET A 164 8.53 -8.55 -7.60
CA MET A 164 9.81 -9.19 -7.33
C MET A 164 9.70 -10.08 -6.11
N ARG A 165 10.61 -11.06 -5.98
CA ARG A 165 10.65 -11.94 -4.81
C ARG A 165 11.13 -11.16 -3.60
N PHE A 166 10.39 -11.22 -2.50
CA PHE A 166 10.77 -10.48 -1.30
C PHE A 166 12.12 -10.94 -0.71
N GLN A 167 12.35 -12.26 -0.73
CA GLN A 167 13.57 -12.87 -0.17
C GLN A 167 14.79 -12.80 -1.10
N ASP A 168 14.62 -12.31 -2.33
CA ASP A 168 15.74 -12.12 -3.23
C ASP A 168 16.57 -10.91 -2.76
N PRO A 169 17.86 -11.10 -2.39
CA PRO A 169 18.73 -9.99 -1.96
C PRO A 169 18.81 -8.87 -3.00
N GLU A 170 18.62 -9.19 -4.28
CA GLU A 170 18.71 -8.24 -5.37
C GLU A 170 17.48 -7.32 -5.47
N THR A 171 16.34 -7.69 -4.87
CA THR A 171 15.09 -6.89 -4.93
C THR A 171 15.28 -5.49 -4.35
N GLN A 172 15.85 -5.38 -3.14
CA GLN A 172 16.09 -4.07 -2.54
C GLN A 172 17.21 -3.31 -3.28
N ALA A 173 18.26 -4.00 -3.72
CA ALA A 173 19.37 -3.40 -4.46
C ALA A 173 18.90 -2.78 -5.80
N ARG A 174 18.04 -3.48 -6.54
CA ARG A 174 17.41 -2.97 -7.78
C ARG A 174 16.60 -1.71 -7.54
N MET A 175 15.73 -1.74 -6.53
CA MET A 175 14.92 -0.56 -6.18
C MET A 175 15.78 0.62 -5.72
N GLN A 176 16.82 0.36 -4.91
CA GLN A 176 17.77 1.37 -4.47
C GLN A 176 18.46 2.05 -5.67
N ARG A 177 18.99 1.27 -6.61
CA ARG A 177 19.64 1.81 -7.82
C ARG A 177 18.70 2.69 -8.64
N VAL A 178 17.46 2.28 -8.82
CA VAL A 178 16.45 3.10 -9.50
C VAL A 178 16.21 4.42 -8.76
N MET A 179 16.01 4.37 -7.45
CA MET A 179 15.81 5.57 -6.64
C MET A 179 17.03 6.50 -6.65
N ASP A 180 18.25 5.96 -6.60
CA ASP A 180 19.48 6.76 -6.66
C ASP A 180 19.63 7.48 -8.00
N VAL A 181 19.39 6.76 -9.11
CA VAL A 181 19.43 7.37 -10.44
C VAL A 181 18.34 8.43 -10.60
N LEU A 182 17.12 8.18 -10.14
CA LEU A 182 16.04 9.16 -10.21
C LEU A 182 16.31 10.39 -9.32
N ASN A 183 16.78 10.20 -8.09
CA ASN A 183 17.11 11.31 -7.19
C ASN A 183 18.30 12.15 -7.65
N SER A 184 19.23 11.55 -8.40
CA SER A 184 20.39 12.26 -8.94
C SER A 184 20.11 12.94 -10.29
N SER A 185 19.19 12.42 -11.09
CA SER A 185 18.86 12.95 -12.42
C SER A 185 17.61 13.84 -12.46
N HIS A 186 16.81 13.87 -11.39
CA HIS A 186 15.58 14.65 -11.32
C HIS A 186 15.38 15.33 -9.97
N ARG A 187 14.83 16.54 -9.99
CA ARG A 187 14.35 17.23 -8.81
C ARG A 187 12.98 16.69 -8.37
N LEU A 188 12.97 15.48 -7.81
CA LEU A 188 11.74 14.88 -7.29
C LEU A 188 11.25 15.63 -6.05
N ALA A 189 9.94 15.82 -5.95
CA ALA A 189 9.26 16.40 -4.80
C ALA A 189 8.20 15.43 -4.26
N ALA A 190 8.08 15.39 -2.93
CA ALA A 190 7.04 14.68 -2.23
C ALA A 190 6.44 15.60 -1.17
N ASN A 191 5.12 15.70 -1.15
CA ASN A 191 4.34 16.42 -0.15
C ASN A 191 3.27 15.47 0.44
N CYS A 192 2.33 16.00 1.22
CA CYS A 192 1.30 15.20 1.87
C CYS A 192 0.23 14.59 0.92
N THR A 193 0.18 15.00 -0.34
CA THR A 193 -0.72 14.44 -1.38
C THR A 193 -0.09 13.22 -2.09
N CYS A 194 1.23 13.11 -2.00
CA CYS A 194 2.01 11.97 -2.48
C CYS A 194 1.93 10.80 -1.50
N GLU A 195 2.14 9.57 -2.00
CA GLU A 195 2.11 8.34 -1.20
C GLU A 195 3.13 7.31 -1.71
N VAL A 196 3.50 6.41 -0.81
CA VAL A 196 4.25 5.20 -1.11
C VAL A 196 3.39 4.00 -0.79
N HIS A 197 3.13 3.16 -1.79
CA HIS A 197 2.35 1.94 -1.63
C HIS A 197 3.24 0.72 -1.80
N ILE A 198 3.01 -0.29 -0.98
CA ILE A 198 3.64 -1.61 -1.11
C ILE A 198 2.56 -2.64 -1.38
N HIS A 199 2.71 -3.38 -2.47
CA HIS A 199 1.82 -4.47 -2.86
C HIS A 199 2.46 -5.81 -2.48
N LEU A 200 1.74 -6.62 -1.71
CA LEU A 200 2.17 -7.96 -1.30
C LEU A 200 1.30 -9.02 -1.98
N GLY A 201 1.93 -9.95 -2.68
CA GLY A 201 1.27 -10.98 -3.48
C GLY A 201 1.99 -12.31 -3.42
N ARG A 202 1.55 -13.26 -4.25
CA ARG A 202 2.32 -14.46 -4.58
C ARG A 202 3.05 -14.25 -5.90
N MET A 203 4.23 -14.83 -6.06
CA MET A 203 4.99 -14.77 -7.31
C MET A 203 4.25 -15.42 -8.48
N ASP A 204 3.55 -16.53 -8.21
CA ASP A 204 2.75 -17.29 -9.19
C ASP A 204 1.43 -16.61 -9.57
N GLY A 205 1.10 -15.47 -8.97
CA GLY A 205 -0.12 -14.71 -9.25
C GLY A 205 -1.41 -15.31 -8.67
N ARG A 206 -1.32 -16.42 -7.92
CA ARG A 206 -2.47 -16.97 -7.21
C ARG A 206 -2.81 -16.10 -5.99
N PRO A 207 -4.07 -16.10 -5.52
CA PRO A 207 -4.38 -15.49 -4.23
C PRO A 207 -3.64 -16.24 -3.11
N TRP A 208 -3.31 -15.50 -2.05
CA TRP A 208 -2.84 -16.06 -0.78
C TRP A 208 -3.88 -17.05 -0.24
N SER A 209 -3.46 -18.07 0.51
CA SER A 209 -4.42 -18.95 1.18
C SER A 209 -5.25 -18.19 2.21
N LEU A 210 -6.48 -18.66 2.47
CA LEU A 210 -7.37 -18.02 3.45
C LEU A 210 -6.74 -17.97 4.86
N PRO A 211 -6.08 -19.03 5.39
CA PRO A 211 -5.39 -18.95 6.67
C PRO A 211 -4.35 -17.82 6.73
N THR A 212 -3.56 -17.65 5.67
CA THR A 212 -2.55 -16.58 5.62
C THR A 212 -3.19 -15.19 5.59
N LEU A 213 -4.29 -15.02 4.84
CA LEU A 213 -5.03 -13.75 4.84
C LEU A 213 -5.66 -13.46 6.21
N LYS A 214 -6.16 -14.47 6.93
CA LYS A 214 -6.65 -14.31 8.31
C LYS A 214 -5.55 -13.87 9.26
N ARG A 215 -4.35 -14.44 9.12
CA ARG A 215 -3.15 -14.03 9.88
C ARG A 215 -2.73 -12.60 9.54
N LEU A 216 -2.68 -12.23 8.26
CA LEU A 216 -2.45 -10.86 7.84
C LEU A 216 -3.49 -9.90 8.42
N GLY A 217 -4.78 -10.19 8.26
CA GLY A 217 -5.87 -9.38 8.80
C GLY A 217 -5.78 -9.21 10.32
N THR A 218 -5.43 -10.28 11.04
CA THR A 218 -5.19 -10.29 12.49
C THR A 218 -4.06 -9.33 12.88
N LEU A 219 -2.88 -9.48 12.26
CA LEU A 219 -1.73 -8.63 12.55
C LEU A 219 -2.01 -7.17 12.21
N LEU A 220 -2.54 -6.91 11.01
CA LEU A 220 -2.79 -5.55 10.53
C LEU A 220 -3.87 -4.86 11.37
N TRP A 221 -4.88 -5.58 11.86
CA TRP A 221 -5.87 -5.02 12.78
C TRP A 221 -5.25 -4.58 14.10
N LEU A 222 -4.44 -5.43 14.72
CA LEU A 222 -3.83 -5.14 16.03
C LEU A 222 -2.72 -4.08 15.92
N ALA A 223 -1.89 -4.17 14.88
CA ALA A 223 -0.74 -3.31 14.67
C ALA A 223 -1.07 -1.97 14.01
N GLU A 224 -2.31 -1.75 13.52
CA GLU A 224 -2.66 -0.53 12.79
C GLU A 224 -2.28 0.77 13.54
N PRO A 225 -2.55 0.95 14.85
CA PRO A 225 -2.18 2.18 15.56
C PRO A 225 -0.67 2.47 15.49
N THR A 226 0.14 1.44 15.70
CA THR A 226 1.61 1.53 15.67
C THR A 226 2.11 1.76 14.24
N LEU A 227 1.59 1.03 13.24
CA LEU A 227 2.00 1.19 11.84
C LEU A 227 1.57 2.55 11.27
N ARG A 228 0.39 3.06 11.63
CA ARG A 228 -0.08 4.39 11.20
C ARG A 228 0.66 5.54 11.86
N SER A 229 1.42 5.31 12.94
CA SER A 229 2.22 6.35 13.58
C SER A 229 3.31 6.91 12.66
N ILE A 230 3.66 6.21 11.57
CA ILE A 230 4.58 6.71 10.53
C ILE A 230 4.07 7.95 9.81
N ARG A 231 2.79 8.31 9.95
CA ARG A 231 2.20 9.50 9.35
C ARG A 231 2.40 10.71 10.24
N ASP A 232 2.63 11.87 9.64
CA ASP A 232 2.71 13.12 10.40
C ASP A 232 1.29 13.48 10.90
N PRO A 233 1.04 13.53 12.23
CA PRO A 233 -0.27 13.90 12.78
C PRO A 233 -0.72 15.32 12.41
N ARG A 234 0.18 16.18 11.92
CA ARG A 234 -0.10 17.55 11.46
C ARG A 234 -0.28 17.66 9.96
N SER A 235 -0.05 16.57 9.22
CA SER A 235 -0.28 16.54 7.79
C SER A 235 -1.74 16.88 7.50
N PRO A 236 -2.04 17.79 6.56
CA PRO A 236 -3.42 18.04 6.14
C PRO A 236 -4.05 16.78 5.50
N ASN A 237 -3.21 15.81 5.10
CA ASN A 237 -3.65 14.50 4.63
C ASN A 237 -3.74 13.43 5.73
N PHE A 238 -3.51 13.73 7.01
CA PHE A 238 -3.54 12.72 8.10
C PHE A 238 -4.87 11.95 8.16
N HIS A 239 -5.98 12.64 7.84
CA HIS A 239 -7.32 12.06 7.74
C HIS A 239 -7.72 11.63 6.32
N ASN A 240 -6.76 11.51 5.40
CA ASN A 240 -6.94 11.11 4.01
C ASN A 240 -7.89 12.06 3.26
N VAL A 241 -7.54 13.35 3.27
CA VAL A 241 -8.26 14.37 2.51
C VAL A 241 -7.94 14.22 1.02
N TYR A 242 -6.68 13.96 0.68
CA TYR A 242 -6.19 13.84 -0.69
C TYR A 242 -6.12 12.38 -1.16
N THR A 243 -5.94 11.47 -0.21
CA THR A 243 -5.66 10.07 -0.51
C THR A 243 -6.73 9.16 0.06
N TRP A 244 -6.56 7.85 -0.12
CA TRP A 244 -7.59 6.86 0.23
C TRP A 244 -7.15 5.93 1.37
N GLY A 245 -6.03 6.21 2.06
CA GLY A 245 -5.47 5.39 3.15
C GLY A 245 -6.22 5.44 4.49
N PHE A 246 -7.55 5.35 4.48
CA PHE A 246 -8.42 5.42 5.67
C PHE A 246 -8.09 4.33 6.70
N ALA A 247 -8.23 4.64 8.00
CA ALA A 247 -7.95 3.68 9.05
C ALA A 247 -8.92 2.48 9.00
N MET A 248 -8.38 1.27 8.89
CA MET A 248 -9.13 0.02 8.85
C MET A 248 -10.01 -0.14 10.10
N ARG A 249 -9.45 0.14 11.29
CA ARG A 249 -10.14 0.08 12.58
C ARG A 249 -11.26 1.09 12.77
N ARG A 250 -11.41 2.05 11.86
CA ARG A 250 -12.49 3.05 11.92
C ARG A 250 -13.51 2.89 10.80
N HIS A 251 -13.08 2.41 9.64
CA HIS A 251 -13.88 2.49 8.41
C HIS A 251 -14.17 1.14 7.76
N SER A 252 -13.59 0.03 8.24
CA SER A 252 -13.91 -1.31 7.75
C SER A 252 -15.29 -1.77 8.21
N ARG A 253 -15.86 -2.77 7.50
CA ARG A 253 -17.07 -3.46 7.97
C ARG A 253 -16.81 -4.20 9.29
N LEU A 254 -15.58 -4.69 9.51
CA LEU A 254 -15.15 -5.27 10.79
C LEU A 254 -15.29 -4.27 11.94
N ALA A 255 -14.77 -3.06 11.79
CA ALA A 255 -14.88 -2.02 12.80
C ALA A 255 -16.33 -1.72 13.18
N ARG A 256 -17.22 -1.65 12.18
CA ARG A 256 -18.65 -1.47 12.42
C ARG A 256 -19.25 -2.66 13.19
N ARG A 257 -18.99 -3.90 12.76
CA ARG A 257 -19.49 -5.11 13.43
C ARG A 257 -19.03 -5.21 14.88
N VAL A 258 -17.76 -4.92 15.15
CA VAL A 258 -17.21 -4.97 16.51
C VAL A 258 -17.90 -3.93 17.41
N GLY A 259 -18.18 -2.72 16.89
CA GLY A 259 -18.94 -1.71 17.62
C GLY A 259 -20.38 -2.13 17.92
N GLU A 260 -21.04 -2.81 16.98
CA GLU A 260 -22.40 -3.36 17.17
C GLU A 260 -22.41 -4.49 18.22
N LEU A 261 -21.47 -5.44 18.11
CA LEU A 261 -21.36 -6.60 19.02
C LEU A 261 -20.98 -6.22 20.45
N ALA A 262 -20.20 -5.16 20.64
CA ALA A 262 -19.84 -4.67 21.98
C ALA A 262 -21.06 -4.20 22.81
N THR A 263 -22.23 -4.03 22.19
CA THR A 263 -23.47 -3.62 22.86
C THR A 263 -24.40 -4.79 23.23
N LEU A 264 -24.10 -6.01 22.78
CA LEU A 264 -24.97 -7.19 23.00
C LEU A 264 -24.53 -8.03 24.21
N PRO A 265 -25.47 -8.69 24.92
CA PRO A 265 -25.14 -9.64 25.99
C PRO A 265 -24.32 -10.81 25.45
N SER A 266 -23.27 -11.16 26.18
CA SER A 266 -22.21 -12.08 25.76
C SER A 266 -22.61 -13.55 25.92
N ASP A 267 -23.62 -14.01 25.19
CA ASP A 267 -23.92 -15.45 25.08
C ASP A 267 -23.64 -15.96 23.66
N GLU A 268 -22.79 -16.99 23.62
CA GLU A 268 -22.37 -17.81 22.49
C GLU A 268 -21.61 -17.10 21.33
N GLN A 269 -20.28 -17.19 21.36
CA GLN A 269 -19.46 -17.08 20.14
C GLN A 269 -18.34 -18.13 20.11
N GLY A 270 -18.49 -19.16 19.28
CA GLY A 270 -17.38 -19.98 18.73
C GLY A 270 -17.08 -19.54 17.28
N THR A 271 -15.93 -19.76 16.65
CA THR A 271 -14.74 -20.60 16.91
C THR A 271 -13.42 -19.82 16.72
N ILE A 272 -12.35 -20.27 17.38
CA ILE A 272 -10.93 -19.99 17.05
C ILE A 272 -10.11 -21.24 17.41
N PRO A 273 -9.50 -21.98 16.45
CA PRO A 273 -8.42 -22.89 16.83
C PRO A 273 -7.21 -22.71 15.92
N GLU A 274 -6.81 -21.46 15.66
CA GLU A 274 -5.39 -21.18 15.38
C GLU A 274 -4.71 -21.04 16.74
N THR A 275 -3.87 -22.00 17.10
CA THR A 275 -3.25 -22.11 18.44
C THR A 275 -2.60 -20.81 18.88
N HIS A 276 -1.87 -20.12 17.99
CA HIS A 276 -1.21 -18.86 18.33
C HIS A 276 -2.17 -17.71 18.67
N VAL A 277 -3.32 -17.64 18.01
CA VAL A 277 -4.34 -16.62 18.29
C VAL A 277 -5.06 -16.97 19.58
N LEU A 278 -5.35 -18.26 19.78
CA LEU A 278 -5.94 -18.74 21.02
C LEU A 278 -5.03 -18.52 22.22
N ASP A 279 -3.74 -18.86 22.12
CA ASP A 279 -2.73 -18.67 23.16
C ASP A 279 -2.58 -17.18 23.51
N ALA A 280 -2.58 -16.29 22.52
CA ALA A 280 -2.55 -14.86 22.75
C ALA A 280 -3.81 -14.35 23.48
N LEU A 281 -4.97 -14.94 23.20
CA LEU A 281 -6.25 -14.59 23.82
C LEU A 281 -6.47 -15.21 25.22
N GLN A 282 -5.78 -16.32 25.51
CA GLN A 282 -5.82 -17.06 26.78
C GLN A 282 -4.65 -16.71 27.71
N GLY A 283 -3.70 -15.89 27.25
CA GLY A 283 -2.59 -15.42 28.06
C GLY A 283 -3.05 -14.68 29.32
N PRO A 284 -2.13 -14.44 30.28
CA PRO A 284 -2.45 -13.83 31.57
C PRO A 284 -2.95 -12.38 31.49
N MET A 285 -2.89 -11.77 30.30
CA MET A 285 -3.33 -10.40 30.09
C MET A 285 -4.82 -10.35 29.69
N ALA A 286 -5.58 -9.47 30.33
CA ALA A 286 -6.95 -9.19 29.93
C ALA A 286 -6.98 -8.47 28.57
N VAL A 287 -7.22 -9.23 27.50
CA VAL A 287 -7.40 -8.69 26.14
C VAL A 287 -8.67 -7.83 26.08
N PRO A 288 -8.60 -6.58 25.58
CA PRO A 288 -9.80 -5.75 25.43
C PRO A 288 -10.88 -6.45 24.59
N ALA A 289 -12.15 -6.32 24.99
CA ALA A 289 -13.27 -7.02 24.36
C ALA A 289 -13.37 -6.72 22.85
N GLU A 290 -13.12 -5.46 22.44
CA GLU A 290 -13.07 -5.03 21.03
C GLU A 290 -12.08 -5.88 20.22
N GLU A 291 -10.86 -6.09 20.73
CA GLU A 291 -9.84 -6.87 20.03
C GLU A 291 -10.24 -8.34 19.95
N ARG A 292 -10.76 -8.91 21.04
CA ARG A 292 -11.25 -10.30 21.05
C ARG A 292 -12.33 -10.51 20.00
N MET A 293 -13.31 -9.62 19.92
CA MET A 293 -14.40 -9.71 18.95
C MET A 293 -13.89 -9.58 17.51
N ALA A 294 -12.97 -8.64 17.26
CA ALA A 294 -12.39 -8.46 15.93
C ALA A 294 -11.69 -9.74 15.45
N LEU A 295 -10.90 -10.37 16.32
CA LEU A 295 -10.21 -11.62 16.00
C LEU A 295 -11.20 -12.77 15.76
N ILE A 296 -12.24 -12.90 16.59
CA ILE A 296 -13.29 -13.90 16.36
C ILE A 296 -13.92 -13.71 14.97
N GLU A 297 -14.32 -12.49 14.60
CA GLU A 297 -14.96 -12.22 13.31
C GLU A 297 -14.04 -12.50 12.11
N ILE A 298 -12.75 -12.15 12.21
CA ILE A 298 -11.76 -12.52 11.17
C ILE A 298 -11.65 -14.03 11.01
N TRP A 299 -11.61 -14.77 12.13
CA TRP A 299 -11.38 -16.21 12.10
C TRP A 299 -12.64 -17.02 11.76
N LYS A 300 -13.83 -16.45 11.93
CA LYS A 300 -15.10 -17.02 11.47
C LYS A 300 -15.26 -17.09 9.95
N THR A 301 -14.60 -16.20 9.19
CA THR A 301 -14.85 -16.11 7.74
C THR A 301 -14.50 -17.41 7.02
N ALA A 302 -15.36 -17.88 6.11
CA ALA A 302 -15.20 -19.16 5.41
C ALA A 302 -14.54 -19.03 4.03
N SER A 303 -14.37 -17.82 3.49
CA SER A 303 -13.84 -17.59 2.15
C SER A 303 -13.00 -16.31 2.03
N HIS A 304 -12.21 -16.20 0.96
CA HIS A 304 -11.50 -14.98 0.58
C HIS A 304 -12.44 -13.79 0.38
N LEU A 305 -13.60 -14.05 -0.24
CA LEU A 305 -14.62 -13.04 -0.51
C LEU A 305 -15.13 -12.43 0.78
N GLU A 306 -15.55 -13.27 1.72
CA GLU A 306 -16.07 -12.83 3.01
C GLU A 306 -15.03 -12.03 3.81
N LEU A 307 -13.79 -12.54 3.90
CA LEU A 307 -12.72 -11.85 4.60
C LEU A 307 -12.35 -10.51 3.94
N GLY A 308 -12.23 -10.50 2.61
CA GLY A 308 -11.91 -9.30 1.85
C GLY A 308 -12.97 -8.21 2.01
N GLN A 309 -14.25 -8.59 2.01
CA GLN A 309 -15.36 -7.66 2.28
C GLN A 309 -15.36 -7.18 3.74
N LEU A 310 -15.12 -8.08 4.70
CA LEU A 310 -15.07 -7.76 6.13
C LEU A 310 -13.99 -6.70 6.43
N LEU A 311 -12.81 -6.84 5.81
CA LEU A 311 -11.67 -5.93 5.99
C LEU A 311 -11.72 -4.68 5.09
N SER A 312 -12.69 -4.57 4.18
CA SER A 312 -12.92 -3.39 3.33
C SER A 312 -13.96 -2.46 3.94
N GLY A 313 -13.97 -1.19 3.52
CA GLY A 313 -15.00 -0.24 3.94
C GLY A 313 -16.29 -0.35 3.11
N PRO A 314 -17.45 0.02 3.67
CA PRO A 314 -18.74 -0.17 3.00
C PRO A 314 -19.03 0.84 1.88
N ALA A 315 -18.37 2.00 1.87
CA ALA A 315 -18.63 3.09 0.93
C ALA A 315 -17.53 3.16 -0.15
N LYS A 316 -17.85 3.69 -1.35
CA LYS A 316 -16.87 3.89 -2.45
C LYS A 316 -15.57 4.53 -1.94
N LYS A 317 -15.67 5.58 -1.11
CA LYS A 317 -14.54 6.32 -0.54
C LYS A 317 -13.71 5.55 0.48
N THR A 318 -14.30 4.63 1.22
CA THR A 318 -13.59 3.87 2.26
C THR A 318 -13.35 2.41 1.86
N ARG A 319 -13.75 2.01 0.65
CA ARG A 319 -13.60 0.64 0.18
C ARG A 319 -12.16 0.15 0.24
N ARG A 320 -11.22 0.99 -0.18
CA ARG A 320 -9.79 0.68 -0.21
C ARG A 320 -9.10 1.42 0.93
N LEU A 321 -9.03 0.79 2.09
CA LEU A 321 -8.48 1.38 3.32
C LEU A 321 -6.94 1.47 3.26
N GLY A 322 -6.32 1.90 4.37
CA GLY A 322 -4.86 1.94 4.54
C GLY A 322 -4.19 0.58 4.41
N PHE A 323 -4.92 -0.50 4.70
CA PHE A 323 -4.62 -1.86 4.26
C PHE A 323 -5.74 -2.32 3.34
N ASN A 324 -5.44 -2.45 2.06
CA ASN A 324 -6.45 -2.69 1.06
C ASN A 324 -6.55 -4.20 0.73
N PHE A 325 -7.67 -4.78 1.13
CA PHE A 325 -8.07 -6.17 0.84
C PHE A 325 -9.14 -6.26 -0.26
N SER A 326 -9.46 -5.16 -0.95
CA SER A 326 -10.60 -5.11 -1.87
C SER A 326 -10.50 -6.13 -3.00
N ALA A 327 -9.27 -6.46 -3.43
CA ALA A 327 -9.01 -7.47 -4.46
C ALA A 327 -9.51 -8.87 -4.06
N PHE A 328 -9.61 -9.18 -2.77
CA PHE A 328 -10.17 -10.44 -2.28
C PHE A 328 -11.68 -10.37 -2.09
N GLY A 329 -12.21 -9.19 -1.75
CA GLY A 329 -13.65 -8.93 -1.57
C GLY A 329 -14.42 -8.67 -2.87
N GLU A 330 -13.73 -8.60 -4.01
CA GLU A 330 -14.30 -8.31 -5.34
C GLU A 330 -15.18 -7.06 -5.37
N GLU A 331 -14.80 -6.06 -4.59
CA GLU A 331 -15.61 -4.90 -4.25
C GLU A 331 -15.93 -3.98 -5.46
N ASP A 332 -15.14 -4.08 -6.54
CA ASP A 332 -15.37 -3.40 -7.81
C ASP A 332 -14.68 -4.07 -9.00
N GLU A 333 -14.94 -3.56 -10.22
CA GLU A 333 -14.33 -4.09 -11.46
C GLU A 333 -12.80 -4.08 -11.41
N ARG A 334 -12.20 -3.02 -10.85
CA ARG A 334 -10.74 -2.94 -10.71
C ARG A 334 -10.25 -4.01 -9.74
N ALA A 335 -10.92 -4.23 -8.62
CA ALA A 335 -10.60 -5.29 -7.67
C ALA A 335 -10.67 -6.70 -8.30
N ARG A 336 -11.63 -6.95 -9.20
CA ARG A 336 -11.77 -8.24 -9.92
C ARG A 336 -10.64 -8.49 -10.92
N ARG A 337 -10.05 -7.42 -11.46
CA ARG A 337 -8.93 -7.48 -12.43
C ARG A 337 -7.56 -7.27 -11.77
N ASN A 338 -7.51 -6.97 -10.48
CA ASN A 338 -6.30 -6.67 -9.72
C ASN A 338 -5.50 -7.96 -9.45
N PRO A 339 -4.15 -7.91 -9.36
CA PRO A 339 -3.26 -9.05 -9.10
C PRO A 339 -3.42 -9.78 -7.74
N ARG A 340 -4.61 -9.72 -7.10
CA ARG A 340 -4.94 -10.39 -5.82
C ARG A 340 -3.86 -10.15 -4.75
N THR A 341 -3.44 -8.88 -4.61
CA THR A 341 -2.47 -8.42 -3.62
C THR A 341 -3.16 -7.79 -2.41
N VAL A 342 -2.44 -7.76 -1.28
CA VAL A 342 -2.73 -6.84 -0.16
C VAL A 342 -1.87 -5.60 -0.35
N GLU A 343 -2.48 -4.42 -0.36
CA GLU A 343 -1.80 -3.15 -0.63
C GLU A 343 -1.73 -2.28 0.64
N PHE A 344 -0.53 -1.80 0.96
CA PHE A 344 -0.22 -0.95 2.12
C PHE A 344 -0.18 0.50 1.66
N ARG A 345 -1.13 1.33 2.12
CA ARG A 345 -1.46 2.64 1.53
C ARG A 345 -1.35 3.80 2.53
N MET A 346 -0.50 3.67 3.54
CA MET A 346 -0.46 4.62 4.66
C MET A 346 0.82 5.41 4.78
N MET A 347 1.88 5.05 4.05
CA MET A 347 3.11 5.81 4.08
C MET A 347 2.94 7.08 3.24
N ASP A 348 3.09 8.23 3.87
CA ASP A 348 3.12 9.52 3.19
C ASP A 348 4.28 9.54 2.17
N GLY A 349 4.13 10.33 1.10
CA GLY A 349 5.14 10.45 0.05
C GLY A 349 6.52 10.80 0.59
N SER A 350 7.56 10.18 0.03
CA SER A 350 8.95 10.40 0.41
C SER A 350 9.84 10.33 -0.83
N VAL A 351 10.97 11.04 -0.80
CA VAL A 351 12.08 10.85 -1.78
C VAL A 351 13.30 10.17 -1.16
N ARG A 352 13.22 9.87 0.14
CA ARG A 352 14.27 9.19 0.90
C ARG A 352 14.19 7.69 0.69
N ALA A 353 15.18 7.13 0.02
CA ALA A 353 15.26 5.71 -0.29
C ALA A 353 15.28 4.84 0.98
N ASP A 354 15.96 5.28 2.04
CA ASP A 354 16.04 4.55 3.31
C ASP A 354 14.66 4.36 3.96
N LEU A 355 13.78 5.36 3.89
CA LEU A 355 12.42 5.24 4.40
C LEU A 355 11.55 4.32 3.54
N ILE A 356 11.69 4.40 2.20
CA ILE A 356 10.90 3.62 1.25
C ILE A 356 11.27 2.14 1.33
N LEU A 357 12.57 1.81 1.27
CA LEU A 357 13.05 0.44 1.39
C LEU A 357 12.81 -0.12 2.78
N GLY A 358 12.94 0.72 3.81
CA GLY A 358 12.56 0.36 5.16
C GLY A 358 11.10 -0.04 5.28
N TRP A 359 10.20 0.73 4.69
CA TRP A 359 8.78 0.41 4.64
C TRP A 359 8.48 -0.88 3.86
N LEU A 360 9.16 -1.10 2.73
CA LEU A 360 9.08 -2.35 1.98
C LEU A 360 9.51 -3.55 2.83
N ALA A 361 10.62 -3.44 3.54
CA ALA A 361 11.12 -4.50 4.42
C ALA A 361 10.11 -4.82 5.53
N ILE A 362 9.54 -3.80 6.17
CA ILE A 362 8.51 -3.97 7.20
C ILE A 362 7.29 -4.70 6.64
N CYS A 363 6.76 -4.25 5.50
CA CYS A 363 5.59 -4.87 4.86
C CYS A 363 5.86 -6.34 4.50
N GLY A 364 7.03 -6.63 3.92
CA GLY A 364 7.42 -7.99 3.58
C GLY A 364 7.63 -8.89 4.80
N SER A 365 8.18 -8.38 5.91
CA SER A 365 8.32 -9.13 7.17
C SER A 365 6.97 -9.45 7.81
N ILE A 366 5.99 -8.54 7.74
CA ILE A 366 4.61 -8.83 8.14
C ILE A 366 4.06 -10.01 7.33
N ALA A 367 4.20 -9.96 6.01
CA ALA A 367 3.83 -11.04 5.10
C ALA A 367 4.51 -12.38 5.44
N GLN A 368 5.83 -12.38 5.62
CA GLN A 368 6.58 -13.57 5.99
C GLN A 368 6.09 -14.20 7.29
N SER A 369 5.84 -13.38 8.31
CA SER A 369 5.34 -13.88 9.60
C SER A 369 3.95 -14.50 9.48
N ALA A 370 3.10 -14.00 8.58
CA ALA A 370 1.76 -14.55 8.38
C ALA A 370 1.74 -15.86 7.58
N VAL A 371 2.73 -16.07 6.71
CA VAL A 371 2.80 -17.25 5.83
C VAL A 371 3.11 -18.54 6.59
N SER A 372 4.01 -18.50 7.56
CA SER A 372 4.45 -19.70 8.27
C SER A 372 3.74 -19.88 9.62
N THR A 373 3.05 -21.01 9.80
CA THR A 373 2.41 -21.37 11.08
C THR A 373 3.40 -21.61 12.21
N SER A 374 4.63 -22.00 11.91
CA SER A 374 5.67 -22.25 12.91
C SER A 374 6.53 -21.01 13.22
N ASP A 375 6.26 -19.89 12.55
CA ASP A 375 7.01 -18.66 12.76
C ASP A 375 6.58 -17.97 14.06
N GLY A 376 7.46 -18.03 15.06
CA GLY A 376 7.26 -17.38 16.36
C GLY A 376 7.09 -15.86 16.28
N ARG A 377 7.51 -15.22 15.17
CA ARG A 377 7.35 -13.77 14.96
C ARG A 377 5.88 -13.35 14.89
N PHE A 378 5.02 -14.18 14.31
CA PHE A 378 3.58 -13.92 14.28
C PHE A 378 3.01 -13.78 15.69
N ALA A 379 3.26 -14.77 16.53
CA ALA A 379 2.79 -14.78 17.92
C ALA A 379 3.45 -13.65 18.75
N ALA A 380 4.73 -13.37 18.53
CA ALA A 380 5.43 -12.27 19.19
C ALA A 380 4.84 -10.90 18.83
N ALA A 381 4.53 -10.65 17.55
CA ALA A 381 3.94 -9.41 17.08
C ALA A 381 2.52 -9.20 17.59
N ILE A 382 1.69 -10.26 17.65
CA ILE A 382 0.37 -10.22 18.28
C ILE A 382 0.48 -9.84 19.76
N ARG A 383 1.33 -10.55 20.53
CA ARG A 383 1.51 -10.27 21.96
C ARG A 383 1.98 -8.84 22.22
N THR A 384 2.94 -8.38 21.42
CA THR A 384 3.47 -7.01 21.50
C THR A 384 2.38 -5.98 21.22
N SER A 385 1.60 -6.17 20.15
CA SER A 385 0.50 -5.26 19.80
C SER A 385 -0.59 -5.24 20.88
N LEU A 386 -1.00 -6.41 21.38
CA LEU A 386 -2.00 -6.50 22.47
C LEU A 386 -1.53 -5.81 23.75
N ARG A 387 -0.25 -5.98 24.13
CA ARG A 387 0.33 -5.28 25.28
C ARG A 387 0.24 -3.77 25.10
N GLN A 388 0.65 -3.26 23.94
CA GLN A 388 0.57 -1.83 23.62
C GLN A 388 -0.87 -1.28 23.74
N ARG A 389 -1.88 -2.06 23.34
CA ARG A 389 -3.31 -1.69 23.50
C ARG A 389 -3.76 -1.62 24.95
N ILE A 390 -3.25 -2.51 25.80
CA ILE A 390 -3.55 -2.50 27.24
C ILE A 390 -2.87 -1.32 27.92
N ASP A 391 -1.61 -1.06 27.57
CA ASP A 391 -0.84 0.07 28.10
C ASP A 391 -1.52 1.40 27.71
N GLU A 392 -2.01 1.52 26.47
CA GLU A 392 -2.80 2.68 26.02
C GLU A 392 -4.09 2.92 26.83
N ALA A 393 -4.76 1.85 27.27
CA ALA A 393 -5.97 1.95 28.09
C ALA A 393 -5.69 2.27 29.56
N THR A 394 -4.46 2.02 30.03
CA THR A 394 -4.08 2.13 31.44
C THR A 394 -3.18 3.33 31.75
N ILE A 395 -2.92 4.20 30.76
CA ILE A 395 -1.99 5.33 30.88
C ILE A 395 -2.22 6.12 32.17
N ARG A 396 -1.27 5.96 33.10
CA ARG A 396 -1.06 6.81 34.27
C ARG A 396 0.23 7.59 34.03
N ASP A 397 0.15 8.91 34.17
CA ASP A 397 1.22 9.89 34.31
C ASP A 397 2.65 9.38 34.00
N THR A 398 2.99 9.26 32.72
CA THR A 398 4.37 8.95 32.29
C THR A 398 5.08 10.23 31.92
N ARG A 399 6.25 10.49 32.51
CA ARG A 399 7.15 11.61 32.13
C ARG A 399 7.69 11.53 30.69
N GLU A 400 7.32 10.49 29.94
CA GLU A 400 7.72 10.27 28.56
C GLU A 400 6.83 11.07 27.59
N THR A 401 7.45 11.74 26.60
CA THR A 401 6.68 12.44 25.56
C THR A 401 5.96 11.45 24.64
N VAL A 402 4.85 11.88 24.04
CA VAL A 402 4.07 11.05 23.10
C VAL A 402 4.95 10.50 21.98
N GLY A 403 5.85 11.31 21.42
CA GLY A 403 6.78 10.86 20.37
C GLY A 403 7.74 9.77 20.80
N HIS A 404 8.40 9.88 21.96
CA HIS A 404 9.28 8.82 22.46
C HIS A 404 8.53 7.52 22.71
N ARG A 405 7.32 7.60 23.27
CA ARG A 405 6.46 6.43 23.45
C ARG A 405 6.12 5.77 22.11
N ARG A 406 5.66 6.53 21.12
CA ARG A 406 5.33 6.01 19.78
C ARG A 406 6.54 5.42 19.08
N GLY A 407 7.70 6.06 19.19
CA GLY A 407 8.97 5.52 18.68
C GLY A 407 9.32 4.18 19.31
N ARG A 408 9.23 4.06 20.65
CA ARG A 408 9.46 2.78 21.35
C ARG A 408 8.46 1.70 20.90
N GLU A 409 7.17 2.01 20.89
CA GLU A 409 6.13 1.06 20.45
C GLU A 409 6.38 0.55 19.03
N PHE A 410 6.77 1.45 18.13
CA PHE A 410 7.16 1.12 16.76
C PHE A 410 8.37 0.17 16.75
N ARG A 411 9.46 0.53 17.44
CA ARG A 411 10.66 -0.31 17.57
C ARG A 411 10.35 -1.71 18.09
N GLU A 412 9.57 -1.82 19.16
CA GLU A 412 9.20 -3.09 19.78
C GLU A 412 8.44 -3.99 18.80
N LEU A 413 7.49 -3.42 18.05
CA LEU A 413 6.76 -4.16 17.02
C LEU A 413 7.71 -4.64 15.91
N MET A 414 8.64 -3.80 15.45
CA MET A 414 9.60 -4.17 14.41
C MET A 414 10.54 -5.30 14.87
N GLN A 415 11.00 -5.25 16.13
CA GLN A 415 11.79 -6.32 16.74
C GLN A 415 10.98 -7.63 16.83
N ALA A 416 9.71 -7.56 17.22
CA ALA A 416 8.82 -8.73 17.27
C ALA A 416 8.58 -9.36 15.88
N LEU A 417 8.54 -8.53 14.83
CA LEU A 417 8.45 -8.95 13.42
C LEU A 417 9.80 -9.42 12.84
N GLY A 418 10.89 -9.34 13.61
CA GLY A 418 12.24 -9.70 13.16
C GLY A 418 12.77 -8.80 12.04
N VAL A 419 12.33 -7.53 11.98
CA VAL A 419 12.85 -6.55 11.03
C VAL A 419 14.22 -6.08 11.52
N ALA A 420 15.23 -6.08 10.65
CA ALA A 420 16.57 -5.61 11.01
C ALA A 420 16.56 -4.10 11.31
N ALA A 421 17.39 -3.66 12.25
CA ALA A 421 17.35 -2.29 12.79
C ALA A 421 17.62 -1.22 11.72
N GLU A 422 18.51 -1.51 10.78
CA GLU A 422 18.83 -0.68 9.62
C GLU A 422 17.61 -0.39 8.73
N HIS A 423 16.60 -1.28 8.73
CA HIS A 423 15.41 -1.11 7.90
C HIS A 423 14.30 -0.29 8.57
N TYR A 424 14.27 -0.15 9.90
CA TYR A 424 13.20 0.60 10.55
C TYR A 424 13.66 1.86 11.30
N ARG A 425 14.96 2.04 11.55
CA ARG A 425 15.49 3.17 12.35
C ARG A 425 15.07 4.53 11.80
N GLY A 426 15.15 4.73 10.48
CA GLY A 426 14.75 6.00 9.86
C GLY A 426 13.26 6.32 10.06
N LEU A 427 12.39 5.30 10.02
CA LEU A 427 10.96 5.44 10.31
C LEU A 427 10.69 5.66 11.79
N GLU A 428 11.42 4.98 12.67
CA GLU A 428 11.34 5.20 14.11
C GLU A 428 11.71 6.63 14.50
N GLU A 429 12.80 7.16 13.96
CA GLU A 429 13.22 8.56 14.16
C GLU A 429 12.17 9.53 13.63
N LYS A 430 11.54 9.22 12.49
CA LYS A 430 10.43 9.99 11.92
C LYS A 430 9.24 10.02 12.89
N VAL A 431 8.78 8.86 13.34
CA VAL A 431 7.67 8.71 14.31
C VAL A 431 7.97 9.51 15.58
N THR A 432 9.17 9.34 16.13
CA THR A 432 9.57 10.02 17.38
C THR A 432 9.53 11.53 17.23
N ARG A 433 10.11 12.06 16.14
CA ARG A 433 10.19 13.50 15.89
C ARG A 433 8.81 14.12 15.65
N GLU A 434 7.99 13.52 14.80
CA GLU A 434 6.72 14.12 14.37
C GLU A 434 5.65 14.09 15.47
N HIS A 435 5.69 13.11 16.37
CA HIS A 435 4.77 13.00 17.50
C HIS A 435 5.26 13.71 18.77
N CYS A 436 6.53 14.13 18.85
CA CYS A 436 7.04 14.94 19.97
C CYS A 436 6.54 16.39 19.95
N LEU A 437 6.23 16.93 18.77
CA LEU A 437 5.84 18.33 18.60
C LEU A 437 4.40 18.64 19.05
N HIS A 438 3.70 17.68 19.66
CA HIS A 438 2.31 17.78 20.08
C HIS A 438 2.08 18.54 21.41
N LEU A 439 3.15 19.01 22.08
CA LEU A 439 3.07 19.62 23.42
C LEU A 439 3.33 21.13 23.48
N CYS A 440 3.45 21.82 22.34
CA CYS A 440 3.74 23.27 22.31
C CYS A 440 2.66 24.15 21.65
N ALA A 441 1.42 23.68 21.53
CA ALA A 441 0.31 24.47 20.98
C ALA A 441 -0.81 24.64 22.01
#